data_AF-A0A7J9GFI8-F1
#
_entry.id   AF-A0A7J9GFI8-F1
#
_cell.length_a   1.000
_cell.length_b   1.000
_cell.length_c   1.000
_cell.angle_alpha   90.00
_cell.angle_beta   90.00
_cell.angle_gamma   90.00
#
_symmetry.space_group_name_H-M   'P 1'
#
loop_
_entity.id
_entity.type
_entity.pdbx_description
1 polymer ?
#
loop_
_entity_poly.entity_id
_entity_poly.type
_entity_poly.pdbx_seq_one_letter_code
_entity_poly.pdbx_strand_id
1 'polypeptide(L)'
;EAINVAAKDWGLQCLRYEISEYGDISPPRGVRAAMEMQAEAERKKRAQVLESEGERQSNINIADGRKSAVILASEAARMDQVNRAQGEAEAILARAQATAKGIALVSQSLKENGGVEAASLRIAEQYIQAFSNIAKEGTTMLLPSSAANPANMIAQALTMYKSLVSNSSTGDSHVNNSFELSRSTKHAPPGETEGEIPNPRAVEARDTNHVGEVGFSLQSSKKKE
;
A
#
# COMPACT_ATOMS: atom_id res chain seq x y z
N GLU A 1 -37.15 13.23 -64.22
CA GLU A 1 -37.95 12.41 -65.16
C GLU A 1 -38.94 13.23 -65.99
N ALA A 2 -39.70 14.16 -65.38
CA ALA A 2 -40.67 15.02 -66.07
C ALA A 2 -40.12 15.74 -67.33
N ILE A 3 -38.88 16.26 -67.29
CA ILE A 3 -38.26 16.94 -68.44
C ILE A 3 -38.02 15.98 -69.62
N ASN A 4 -37.63 14.74 -69.36
CA ASN A 4 -37.30 13.76 -70.41
C ASN A 4 -38.57 13.25 -71.11
N VAL A 5 -39.69 13.20 -70.39
CA VAL A 5 -41.00 12.86 -70.95
C VAL A 5 -41.47 13.95 -71.92
N ALA A 6 -41.34 15.22 -71.56
CA ALA A 6 -41.73 16.35 -72.42
C ALA A 6 -40.83 16.52 -73.65
N ALA A 7 -39.54 16.19 -73.55
CA ALA A 7 -38.60 16.29 -74.67
C ALA A 7 -38.80 15.23 -75.76
N LYS A 8 -39.41 14.09 -75.39
CA LYS A 8 -39.64 12.95 -76.30
C LYS A 8 -40.58 13.30 -77.46
N ASP A 9 -41.56 14.17 -77.24
CA ASP A 9 -42.49 14.66 -78.26
C ASP A 9 -41.79 15.46 -79.37
N TRP A 10 -40.59 15.96 -79.07
CA TRP A 10 -39.74 16.74 -80.00
C TRP A 10 -38.59 15.90 -80.56
N GLY A 11 -38.57 14.59 -80.28
CA GLY A 11 -37.52 13.66 -80.73
C GLY A 11 -36.17 13.83 -80.01
N LEU A 12 -36.14 14.55 -78.88
CA LEU A 12 -34.92 14.84 -78.11
C LEU A 12 -34.81 13.91 -76.89
N GLN A 13 -33.60 13.43 -76.61
CA GLN A 13 -33.31 12.60 -75.42
C GLN A 13 -32.40 13.37 -74.46
N CYS A 14 -32.90 13.67 -73.25
CA CYS A 14 -32.10 14.34 -72.21
C CYS A 14 -31.21 13.31 -71.49
N LEU A 15 -29.89 13.47 -71.59
CA LEU A 15 -28.90 12.55 -70.98
C LEU A 15 -28.52 12.96 -69.56
N ARG A 16 -28.37 14.26 -69.32
CA ARG A 16 -27.99 14.83 -68.02
C ARG A 16 -28.68 16.18 -67.88
N TYR A 17 -29.16 16.46 -66.68
CA TYR A 17 -29.64 17.78 -66.31
C TYR A 17 -28.67 18.35 -65.29
N GLU A 18 -28.24 19.58 -65.52
CA GLU A 18 -27.50 20.39 -64.56
C GLU A 18 -28.41 21.55 -64.18
N ILE A 19 -28.47 21.85 -62.88
CA ILE A 19 -29.22 23.02 -62.41
C ILE A 19 -28.37 24.22 -62.77
N SER A 20 -28.77 24.95 -63.81
CA SER A 20 -28.11 26.20 -64.18
C SER A 20 -28.53 27.27 -63.17
N GLU A 21 -27.55 27.98 -62.60
CA GLU A 21 -27.72 28.97 -61.52
C GLU A 21 -28.66 30.15 -61.86
N TYR A 22 -29.11 30.27 -63.10
CA TYR A 22 -29.71 31.49 -63.67
C TYR A 22 -31.19 31.76 -63.29
N GLY A 23 -31.85 30.88 -62.53
CA GLY A 23 -33.24 31.07 -62.13
C GLY A 23 -33.42 30.97 -60.61
N ASP A 24 -33.32 32.11 -59.91
CA ASP A 24 -33.83 32.38 -58.56
C ASP A 24 -33.56 31.34 -57.44
N ILE A 25 -32.60 30.43 -57.63
CA ILE A 25 -32.27 29.40 -56.64
C ILE A 25 -31.28 29.90 -55.57
N SER A 26 -30.78 31.13 -55.76
CA SER A 26 -29.81 31.77 -54.89
C SER A 26 -30.52 32.64 -53.87
N PRO A 27 -30.46 32.34 -52.56
CA PRO A 27 -31.13 33.14 -51.55
C PRO A 27 -30.63 34.60 -51.59
N PRO A 28 -31.53 35.59 -51.34
CA PRO A 28 -31.18 37.00 -51.38
C PRO A 28 -30.07 37.31 -50.37
N ARG A 29 -29.22 38.29 -50.68
CA ARG A 29 -27.94 38.54 -49.96
C ARG A 29 -28.09 38.69 -48.45
N GLY A 30 -29.18 39.31 -47.98
CA GLY A 30 -29.45 39.45 -46.54
C GLY A 30 -29.70 38.12 -45.82
N VAL A 31 -30.43 37.19 -46.45
CA VAL A 31 -30.70 35.86 -45.89
C VAL A 31 -29.46 34.99 -45.91
N ARG A 32 -28.63 35.09 -46.97
CA ARG A 32 -27.35 34.39 -47.05
C ARG A 32 -26.39 34.81 -45.94
N ALA A 33 -26.23 36.11 -45.71
CA ALA A 33 -25.38 36.63 -44.65
C ALA A 33 -25.85 36.18 -43.26
N ALA A 34 -27.17 36.20 -43.01
CA ALA A 34 -27.73 35.70 -41.76
C ALA A 34 -27.50 34.19 -41.58
N MET A 35 -27.69 33.39 -42.64
CA MET A 35 -27.39 31.95 -42.63
C MET A 35 -25.90 31.67 -42.39
N GLU A 36 -25.00 32.42 -43.01
CA GLU A 36 -23.56 32.28 -42.82
C GLU A 36 -23.17 32.60 -41.37
N MET A 37 -23.68 33.69 -40.80
CA MET A 37 -23.45 34.04 -39.39
C MET A 37 -24.00 32.98 -38.44
N GLN A 38 -25.18 32.42 -38.71
CA GLN A 38 -25.76 31.35 -37.90
C GLN A 38 -24.93 30.06 -38.00
N ALA A 39 -24.52 29.67 -39.20
CA ALA A 39 -23.68 28.50 -39.42
C ALA A 39 -22.31 28.65 -38.75
N GLU A 40 -21.72 29.84 -38.79
CA GLU A 40 -20.48 30.13 -38.09
C GLU A 40 -20.66 30.09 -36.56
N ALA A 41 -21.73 30.68 -36.04
CA ALA A 41 -22.05 30.63 -34.62
C ALA A 41 -22.28 29.19 -34.13
N GLU A 42 -22.99 28.37 -34.91
CA GLU A 42 -23.19 26.97 -34.58
C GLU A 42 -21.89 26.16 -34.63
N ARG A 43 -21.04 26.40 -35.64
CA ARG A 43 -19.70 25.78 -35.70
C ARG A 43 -18.86 26.15 -34.48
N LYS A 44 -18.82 27.43 -34.11
CA LYS A 44 -18.09 27.90 -32.92
C LYS A 44 -18.63 27.27 -31.66
N LYS A 45 -19.96 27.19 -31.50
CA LYS A 45 -20.58 26.54 -30.34
C LYS A 45 -20.22 25.05 -30.27
N ARG A 46 -20.33 24.32 -31.39
CA ARG A 46 -19.99 22.89 -31.44
C ARG A 46 -18.51 22.66 -31.16
N ALA A 47 -17.63 23.50 -31.70
CA ALA A 47 -16.19 23.43 -31.44
C ALA A 47 -15.89 23.65 -29.95
N GLN A 48 -16.48 24.68 -29.33
CA GLN A 48 -16.28 24.99 -27.91
C GLN A 48 -16.79 23.87 -26.98
N VAL A 49 -17.96 23.29 -27.30
CA VAL A 49 -18.49 22.15 -26.52
C VAL A 49 -17.57 20.94 -26.64
N LEU A 50 -17.12 20.62 -27.85
CA LEU A 50 -16.23 19.48 -28.09
C LEU A 50 -14.88 19.66 -27.38
N GLU A 51 -14.32 20.87 -27.41
CA GLU A 51 -13.07 21.21 -26.72
C GLU A 51 -13.22 21.07 -25.20
N SER A 52 -14.32 21.61 -24.63
CA SER A 52 -14.59 21.50 -23.19
C SER A 52 -14.81 20.06 -22.74
N GLU A 53 -15.51 19.26 -23.55
CA GLU A 53 -15.72 17.83 -23.28
C GLU A 53 -14.41 17.06 -23.38
N GLY A 54 -13.56 17.37 -24.36
CA GLY A 54 -12.23 16.79 -24.50
C GLY A 54 -11.32 17.11 -23.31
N GLU A 55 -11.30 18.36 -22.86
CA GLU A 55 -10.54 18.78 -21.69
C GLU A 55 -11.04 18.09 -20.42
N ARG A 56 -12.37 18.05 -20.22
CA ARG A 56 -12.98 17.35 -19.09
C ARG A 56 -12.60 15.87 -19.08
N GLN A 57 -12.72 15.19 -20.22
CA GLN A 57 -12.39 13.77 -20.31
C GLN A 57 -10.89 13.51 -20.09
N SER A 58 -10.03 14.37 -20.64
CA SER A 58 -8.58 14.31 -20.41
C SER A 58 -8.25 14.45 -18.92
N ASN A 59 -8.83 15.44 -18.24
CA ASN A 59 -8.61 15.67 -16.82
C ASN A 59 -9.10 14.51 -15.95
N ILE A 60 -10.25 13.91 -16.29
CA ILE A 60 -10.75 12.70 -15.62
C ILE A 60 -9.76 11.55 -15.81
N ASN A 61 -9.33 11.28 -17.04
CA ASN A 61 -8.39 10.20 -17.33
C ASN A 61 -7.05 10.39 -16.59
N ILE A 62 -6.54 11.62 -16.52
CA ILE A 62 -5.32 11.94 -15.77
C ILE A 62 -5.54 11.73 -14.27
N ALA A 63 -6.67 12.18 -13.72
CA ALA A 63 -6.99 12.02 -12.30
C ALA A 63 -7.14 10.54 -11.92
N ASP A 64 -7.82 9.74 -12.74
CA ASP A 64 -8.00 8.31 -12.53
C ASP A 64 -6.67 7.54 -12.68
N GLY A 65 -5.85 7.92 -13.66
CA GLY A 65 -4.50 7.39 -13.81
C GLY A 65 -3.64 7.67 -12.59
N ARG A 66 -3.66 8.91 -12.08
CA ARG A 66 -2.93 9.28 -10.85
C ARG A 66 -3.45 8.55 -9.62
N LYS A 67 -4.76 8.45 -9.44
CA LYS A 67 -5.37 7.71 -8.33
C LYS A 67 -4.94 6.24 -8.36
N SER A 68 -5.05 5.60 -9.52
CA SER A 68 -4.67 4.21 -9.70
C SER A 68 -3.17 4.00 -9.45
N ALA A 69 -2.33 4.90 -9.95
CA ALA A 69 -0.88 4.86 -9.72
C ALA A 69 -0.52 4.97 -8.23
N VAL A 70 -1.16 5.87 -7.48
CA VAL A 70 -0.92 6.04 -6.04
C VAL A 70 -1.37 4.80 -5.25
N ILE A 71 -2.53 4.22 -5.59
CA ILE A 71 -3.01 2.99 -4.95
C ILE A 71 -2.04 1.84 -5.20
N LEU A 72 -1.66 1.62 -6.47
CA LEU A 72 -0.73 0.56 -6.86
C LEU A 72 0.64 0.75 -6.19
N ALA A 73 1.15 1.99 -6.10
CA ALA A 73 2.41 2.27 -5.44
C ALA A 73 2.34 1.97 -3.93
N SER A 74 1.24 2.34 -3.28
CA SER A 74 1.02 2.06 -1.85
C SER A 74 0.90 0.55 -1.58
N GLU A 75 0.17 -0.15 -2.43
CA GLU A 75 0.01 -1.61 -2.34
C GLU A 75 1.34 -2.34 -2.57
N ALA A 76 2.10 -1.93 -3.59
CA ALA A 76 3.44 -2.44 -3.85
C ALA A 76 4.37 -2.20 -2.66
N ALA A 77 4.40 -0.99 -2.11
CA ALA A 77 5.24 -0.68 -0.94
C ALA A 77 4.86 -1.53 0.28
N ARG A 78 3.57 -1.75 0.53
CA ARG A 78 3.10 -2.65 1.59
C ARG A 78 3.54 -4.09 1.34
N MET A 79 3.35 -4.59 0.12
CA MET A 79 3.74 -5.95 -0.24
C MET A 79 5.25 -6.16 -0.11
N ASP A 80 6.06 -5.20 -0.56
CA ASP A 80 7.50 -5.21 -0.44
C ASP A 80 7.95 -5.27 1.03
N GLN A 81 7.34 -4.48 1.91
CA GLN A 81 7.64 -4.51 3.34
C GLN A 81 7.29 -5.86 3.97
N VAL A 82 6.13 -6.43 3.65
CA VAL A 82 5.72 -7.75 4.13
C VAL A 82 6.69 -8.82 3.65
N ASN A 83 7.05 -8.82 2.37
CA ASN A 83 7.96 -9.79 1.80
C ASN A 83 9.36 -9.70 2.40
N ARG A 84 9.88 -8.48 2.63
CA ARG A 84 11.16 -8.28 3.32
C ARG A 84 11.12 -8.79 4.74
N ALA A 85 10.10 -8.40 5.53
CA ALA A 85 9.95 -8.85 6.91
C ALA A 85 9.83 -10.38 6.99
N GLN A 86 9.09 -11.00 6.08
CA GLN A 86 8.94 -12.45 6.01
C GLN A 86 10.27 -13.13 5.64
N GLY A 87 10.99 -12.60 4.64
CA GLY A 87 12.29 -13.12 4.25
C GLY A 87 13.34 -12.99 5.35
N GLU A 88 13.34 -11.89 6.09
CA GLU A 88 14.19 -11.69 7.26
C GLU A 88 13.86 -12.67 8.38
N ALA A 89 12.57 -12.84 8.71
CA ALA A 89 12.12 -13.79 9.72
C ALA A 89 12.53 -15.23 9.36
N GLU A 90 12.32 -15.65 8.11
CA GLU A 90 12.71 -16.97 7.62
C GLU A 90 14.23 -17.15 7.64
N ALA A 91 15.00 -16.14 7.25
CA ALA A 91 16.45 -16.18 7.32
C ALA A 91 16.96 -16.31 8.77
N ILE A 92 16.36 -15.60 9.72
CA ILE A 92 16.69 -15.71 11.14
C ILE A 92 16.36 -17.12 11.65
N LEU A 93 15.18 -17.65 11.33
CA LEU A 93 14.79 -19.00 11.73
C LEU A 93 15.73 -20.06 11.14
N ALA A 94 16.07 -19.96 9.86
CA ALA A 94 17.00 -20.86 9.21
C ALA A 94 18.40 -20.82 9.88
N ARG A 95 18.91 -19.62 10.17
CA ARG A 95 20.18 -19.44 10.89
C ARG A 95 20.13 -20.00 12.30
N ALA A 96 19.06 -19.74 13.05
CA ALA A 96 18.88 -20.24 14.40
C ALA A 96 18.81 -21.78 14.42
N GLN A 97 18.06 -22.38 13.49
CA GLN A 97 17.99 -23.83 13.34
C GLN A 97 19.34 -24.45 12.96
N ALA A 98 20.07 -23.84 12.02
CA ALA A 98 21.40 -24.30 11.64
C ALA A 98 22.38 -24.22 12.82
N THR A 99 22.33 -23.13 13.58
CA THR A 99 23.16 -22.93 14.77
C THR A 99 22.81 -23.95 15.87
N ALA A 100 21.53 -24.15 16.14
CA ALA A 100 21.06 -25.13 17.12
C ALA A 100 21.49 -26.56 16.74
N LYS A 101 21.35 -26.94 15.46
CA LYS A 101 21.84 -28.23 14.94
C LYS A 101 23.36 -28.34 15.09
N GLY A 102 24.10 -27.28 14.77
CA GLY A 102 25.56 -27.24 14.94
C GLY A 102 25.99 -27.44 16.39
N ILE A 103 25.36 -26.72 17.33
CA ILE A 103 25.61 -26.87 18.77
C ILE A 103 25.25 -28.28 19.24
N ALA A 104 24.13 -28.84 18.79
CA ALA A 104 23.73 -30.20 19.14
C ALA A 104 24.78 -31.23 18.67
N LEU A 105 25.26 -31.12 17.43
CA LEU A 105 26.33 -31.98 16.91
C LEU A 105 27.62 -31.83 17.71
N VAL A 106 28.04 -30.60 18.00
CA VAL A 106 29.23 -30.33 18.83
C VAL A 106 29.06 -30.94 20.23
N SER A 107 27.89 -30.76 20.85
CA SER A 107 27.59 -31.33 22.16
C SER A 107 27.62 -32.86 22.17
N GLN A 108 27.24 -33.49 21.05
CA GLN A 108 27.32 -34.93 20.86
C GLN A 108 28.78 -35.38 20.74
N SER A 109 29.58 -34.70 19.91
CA SER A 109 31.02 -35.00 19.77
C SER A 109 31.80 -34.78 21.07
N LEU A 110 31.42 -33.81 21.91
CA LEU A 110 32.06 -33.58 23.22
C LEU A 110 31.82 -34.72 24.22
N LYS A 111 30.73 -35.48 24.07
CA LYS A 111 30.45 -36.65 24.91
C LYS A 111 31.29 -37.88 24.53
N GLU A 112 31.89 -37.87 23.34
CA GLU A 112 32.82 -38.93 22.91
C GLU A 112 34.17 -38.79 23.64
N ASN A 113 34.94 -39.88 23.72
CA ASN A 113 36.15 -39.94 24.55
C ASN A 113 37.18 -38.86 24.15
N GLY A 114 37.59 -38.03 25.11
CA GLY A 114 38.57 -36.95 24.92
C GLY A 114 38.00 -35.65 24.32
N GLY A 115 36.67 -35.55 24.17
CA GLY A 115 36.02 -34.36 23.61
C GLY A 115 36.20 -33.09 24.45
N VAL A 116 36.28 -33.21 25.78
CA VAL A 116 36.44 -32.08 26.70
C VAL A 116 37.86 -31.50 26.62
N GLU A 117 38.88 -32.36 26.56
CA GLU A 117 40.27 -31.94 26.37
C GLU A 117 40.46 -31.26 25.01
N ALA A 118 39.92 -31.83 23.92
CA ALA A 118 39.97 -31.22 22.60
C ALA A 118 39.24 -29.86 22.53
N ALA A 119 38.12 -29.72 23.24
CA ALA A 119 37.39 -28.46 23.33
C ALA A 119 38.20 -27.38 24.06
N SER A 120 38.88 -27.72 25.15
CA SER A 120 39.68 -26.75 25.92
C SER A 120 40.89 -26.23 25.12
N LEU A 121 41.57 -27.09 24.36
CA LEU A 121 42.64 -26.68 23.44
C LEU A 121 42.12 -25.71 22.37
N ARG A 122 40.96 -26.01 21.78
CA ARG A 122 40.32 -25.15 20.77
C ARG A 122 39.89 -23.78 21.32
N ILE A 123 39.41 -23.72 22.56
CA ILE A 123 39.10 -22.44 23.23
C ILE A 123 40.38 -21.63 23.45
N ALA A 124 41.48 -22.28 23.85
CA ALA A 124 42.77 -21.62 24.02
C ALA A 124 43.30 -21.06 22.69
N GLU A 125 43.21 -21.82 21.59
CA GLU A 125 43.56 -21.35 20.25
C GLU A 125 42.72 -20.14 19.82
N GLN A 126 41.40 -20.18 20.03
CA GLN A 126 40.50 -19.06 19.72
C GLN A 126 40.81 -17.82 20.55
N TYR A 127 41.12 -17.99 21.85
CA TYR A 127 41.53 -16.88 22.71
C TYR A 127 42.81 -16.22 22.18
N ILE A 128 43.83 -17.01 21.83
CA ILE A 128 45.09 -16.49 21.27
C ILE A 128 44.84 -15.78 19.94
N GLN A 129 43.99 -16.34 19.06
CA GLN A 129 43.65 -15.71 17.78
C GLN A 129 42.88 -14.39 17.97
N ALA A 130 41.88 -14.37 18.85
CA ALA A 130 41.12 -13.16 19.16
C ALA A 130 42.03 -12.09 19.79
N PHE A 131 42.90 -12.50 20.71
CA PHE A 131 43.92 -11.63 21.29
C PHE A 131 44.90 -11.12 20.23
N SER A 132 45.32 -11.95 19.27
CA SER A 132 46.16 -11.55 18.14
C SER A 132 45.49 -10.51 17.24
N ASN A 133 44.18 -10.63 16.99
CA ASN A 133 43.44 -9.68 16.17
C ASN A 133 43.30 -8.33 16.89
N ILE A 134 43.00 -8.35 18.19
CA ILE A 134 42.96 -7.14 19.02
C ILE A 134 44.35 -6.47 19.11
N ALA A 135 45.41 -7.26 19.24
CA ALA A 135 46.78 -6.76 19.25
C ALA A 135 47.25 -6.18 17.90
N LYS A 136 46.62 -6.59 16.78
CA LYS A 136 46.87 -6.02 15.43
C LYS A 136 46.11 -4.71 15.20
N GLU A 137 44.91 -4.56 15.77
CA GLU A 137 44.06 -3.37 15.55
C GLU A 137 44.22 -2.29 16.65
N GLY A 138 44.63 -2.65 17.86
CA GLY A 138 44.74 -1.73 19.00
C GLY A 138 46.18 -1.23 19.26
N THR A 139 46.48 0.03 18.92
CA THR A 139 47.79 0.68 19.14
C THR A 139 47.99 1.26 20.56
N THR A 140 47.01 1.16 21.47
CA THR A 140 47.20 1.63 22.87
C THR A 140 46.35 0.80 23.83
N MET A 141 47.02 0.03 24.69
CA MET A 141 46.39 -0.80 25.71
C MET A 141 46.66 -0.19 27.09
N LEU A 142 45.65 0.44 27.68
CA LEU A 142 45.65 0.79 29.11
C LEU A 142 45.18 -0.44 29.88
N LEU A 143 46.13 -1.23 30.38
CA LEU A 143 45.84 -2.29 31.34
C LEU A 143 45.51 -1.64 32.69
N PRO A 144 44.32 -1.86 33.27
CA PRO A 144 44.15 -1.67 34.71
C PRO A 144 45.16 -2.57 35.41
N SER A 145 45.86 -2.06 36.43
CA SER A 145 46.88 -2.76 37.21
C SER A 145 46.42 -4.07 37.88
N SER A 146 45.13 -4.44 37.75
CA SER A 146 44.53 -5.71 38.21
C SER A 146 44.51 -6.81 37.13
N ALA A 147 44.83 -6.50 35.86
CA ALA A 147 44.87 -7.48 34.76
C ALA A 147 45.99 -8.54 34.89
N ALA A 148 46.84 -8.44 35.91
CA ALA A 148 47.86 -9.44 36.20
C ALA A 148 47.27 -10.79 36.68
N ASN A 149 45.98 -10.87 37.01
CA ASN A 149 45.38 -12.09 37.53
C ASN A 149 44.02 -12.44 36.86
N PRO A 150 44.02 -13.19 35.73
CA PRO A 150 42.80 -13.57 35.01
C PRO A 150 41.80 -14.36 35.88
N ALA A 151 42.28 -15.03 36.94
CA ALA A 151 41.44 -15.75 37.89
C ALA A 151 40.43 -14.85 38.62
N ASN A 152 40.81 -13.61 38.98
CA ASN A 152 39.92 -12.70 39.69
C ASN A 152 38.81 -12.12 38.79
N MET A 153 39.10 -11.90 37.50
CA MET A 153 38.07 -11.48 36.54
C MET A 153 37.04 -12.59 36.30
N ILE A 154 37.50 -13.84 36.18
CA ILE A 154 36.63 -15.00 36.00
C ILE A 154 35.76 -15.23 37.25
N ALA A 155 36.33 -15.10 38.45
CA ALA A 155 35.57 -15.21 39.70
C ALA A 155 34.46 -14.15 39.81
N GLN A 156 34.74 -12.90 39.43
CA GLN A 156 33.74 -11.83 39.41
C GLN A 156 32.65 -12.09 38.36
N ALA A 157 33.02 -12.54 37.16
CA ALA A 157 32.08 -12.89 36.11
C ALA A 157 31.17 -14.07 36.50
N LEU A 158 31.72 -15.13 37.11
CA LEU A 158 30.96 -16.27 37.62
C LEU A 158 30.02 -15.88 38.76
N THR A 159 30.42 -14.93 39.61
CA THR A 159 29.58 -14.41 40.69
C THR A 159 28.38 -13.63 40.14
N MET A 160 28.59 -12.80 39.13
CA MET A 160 27.51 -12.08 38.43
C MET A 160 26.56 -13.06 37.72
N TYR A 161 27.09 -14.06 37.03
CA TYR A 161 26.30 -15.12 36.41
C TYR A 161 25.45 -15.87 37.43
N LYS A 162 26.03 -16.27 38.56
CA LYS A 162 25.31 -16.95 39.64
C LYS A 162 24.18 -16.07 40.22
N SER A 163 24.40 -14.77 40.35
CA SER A 163 23.38 -13.83 40.84
C SER A 163 22.21 -13.64 39.87
N LEU A 164 22.47 -13.66 38.56
CA LEU A 164 21.44 -13.58 37.52
C LEU A 164 20.64 -14.88 37.42
N VAL A 165 21.32 -16.02 37.51
CA VAL A 165 20.67 -17.34 37.54
C VAL A 165 19.84 -17.50 38.81
N SER A 166 20.31 -17.07 39.98
CA SER A 166 19.52 -17.12 41.22
C SER A 166 18.30 -16.19 41.19
N ASN A 167 18.44 -14.96 40.67
CA ASN A 167 17.31 -14.02 40.56
C ASN A 167 16.24 -14.47 39.56
N SER A 168 16.57 -15.30 38.57
CA SER A 168 15.58 -15.84 37.63
C SER A 168 14.67 -16.92 38.24
N SER A 169 14.96 -17.40 39.46
CA SER A 169 14.24 -18.49 40.13
C SER A 169 13.25 -18.04 41.21
N THR A 170 13.08 -16.75 41.45
CA THR A 170 12.14 -16.23 42.49
C THR A 170 11.43 -14.99 41.98
N GLY A 171 10.44 -15.21 41.10
CA GLY A 171 9.59 -14.15 40.57
C GLY A 171 8.15 -14.61 40.51
N ASP A 172 7.51 -14.79 41.68
CA ASP A 172 6.06 -14.75 41.76
C ASP A 172 5.58 -14.22 43.11
N SER A 173 4.44 -13.53 43.06
CA SER A 173 3.57 -13.03 44.16
C SER A 173 3.68 -11.55 44.63
N HIS A 174 2.63 -10.83 44.24
CA HIS A 174 1.90 -9.75 44.93
C HIS A 174 2.51 -8.36 45.17
N VAL A 175 1.93 -7.36 44.46
CA VAL A 175 1.63 -6.05 45.07
C VAL A 175 0.24 -5.57 44.59
N ASN A 176 -0.77 -5.81 45.43
CA ASN A 176 -1.92 -4.92 45.55
C ASN A 176 -1.54 -3.89 46.61
N ASN A 177 -1.63 -2.59 46.31
CA ASN A 177 -1.96 -1.66 47.39
C ASN A 177 -2.72 -0.44 46.87
N SER A 178 -3.93 -0.34 47.41
CA SER A 178 -4.86 0.77 47.40
C SER A 178 -4.24 1.96 48.13
N PHE A 179 -4.40 3.17 47.58
CA PHE A 179 -4.26 4.40 48.36
C PHE A 179 -5.14 5.50 47.78
N GLU A 180 -6.37 5.59 48.28
CA GLU A 180 -7.06 6.88 48.37
C GLU A 180 -6.64 7.56 49.67
N LEU A 181 -6.42 8.88 49.65
CA LEU A 181 -7.23 9.84 50.44
C LEU A 181 -6.78 11.31 50.25
N SER A 182 -7.73 12.14 49.81
CA SER A 182 -7.98 13.56 50.14
C SER A 182 -7.08 14.70 49.63
N ARG A 183 -7.72 15.61 48.86
CA ARG A 183 -7.90 17.02 49.29
C ARG A 183 -9.11 17.68 48.61
N SER A 184 -10.05 18.13 49.43
CA SER A 184 -11.15 19.04 49.05
C SER A 184 -10.86 20.43 49.60
N THR A 185 -10.94 21.47 48.77
CA THR A 185 -11.33 22.83 49.18
C THR A 185 -11.90 23.59 47.98
N LYS A 186 -13.02 24.27 48.26
CA LYS A 186 -14.02 24.91 47.39
C LYS A 186 -13.57 26.25 46.78
N HIS A 187 -14.12 26.63 45.61
CA HIS A 187 -14.84 27.90 45.38
C HIS A 187 -15.51 27.97 43.97
N ALA A 188 -16.76 28.45 43.90
CA ALA A 188 -17.58 28.74 42.70
C ALA A 188 -17.74 30.28 42.50
N PRO A 189 -18.56 30.88 41.58
CA PRO A 189 -19.44 30.38 40.47
C PRO A 189 -19.33 31.25 39.14
N PRO A 190 -20.39 31.60 38.35
CA PRO A 190 -20.93 30.92 37.15
C PRO A 190 -21.13 31.81 35.86
N GLY A 191 -21.60 31.20 34.75
CA GLY A 191 -22.13 31.85 33.52
C GLY A 191 -21.18 31.77 32.32
N GLU A 192 -21.55 31.50 31.07
CA GLU A 192 -22.81 31.59 30.30
C GLU A 192 -22.75 30.64 29.07
N THR A 193 -23.94 30.17 28.62
CA THR A 193 -24.43 29.86 27.24
C THR A 193 -23.54 29.14 26.21
N GLU A 194 -23.98 28.30 25.27
CA GLU A 194 -25.23 27.69 24.77
C GLU A 194 -24.74 26.68 23.69
N GLY A 195 -25.53 25.65 23.34
CA GLY A 195 -25.31 24.91 22.09
C GLY A 195 -25.54 23.40 22.14
N GLU A 196 -26.81 23.03 22.11
CA GLU A 196 -27.35 21.68 22.03
C GLU A 196 -27.22 21.11 20.59
N ILE A 197 -26.69 19.89 20.43
CA ILE A 197 -26.90 19.05 19.24
C ILE A 197 -27.20 17.62 19.72
N PRO A 198 -28.40 17.04 19.48
CA PRO A 198 -28.70 15.69 19.89
C PRO A 198 -28.25 14.66 18.85
N ASN A 199 -27.65 13.58 19.36
CA ASN A 199 -27.26 12.36 18.65
C ASN A 199 -28.47 11.42 18.45
N PRO A 200 -28.77 10.90 17.24
CA PRO A 200 -29.83 9.92 17.09
C PRO A 200 -29.30 8.50 17.36
N ARG A 201 -29.85 7.88 18.40
CA ARG A 201 -29.70 6.46 18.73
C ARG A 201 -30.81 5.66 18.05
N ALA A 202 -30.43 4.50 17.49
CA ALA A 202 -31.20 3.27 17.31
C ALA A 202 -32.51 3.33 16.49
N VAL A 203 -32.53 2.60 15.36
CA VAL A 203 -33.75 2.03 14.78
C VAL A 203 -33.57 0.52 14.64
N GLU A 204 -34.52 -0.18 15.23
CA GLU A 204 -34.63 -1.63 15.40
C GLU A 204 -34.91 -2.37 14.08
N ALA A 205 -34.43 -3.62 14.03
CA ALA A 205 -34.73 -4.59 13.00
C ALA A 205 -36.18 -5.10 13.07
N ARG A 206 -36.82 -5.28 11.91
CA ARG A 206 -37.97 -6.17 11.75
C ARG A 206 -37.85 -6.97 10.46
N ASP A 207 -37.91 -8.28 10.63
CA ASP A 207 -38.02 -9.33 9.61
C ASP A 207 -39.29 -9.19 8.76
N THR A 208 -39.15 -9.43 7.46
CA THR A 208 -40.16 -10.14 6.66
C THR A 208 -39.48 -11.08 5.65
N ASN A 209 -39.63 -12.39 5.88
CA ASN A 209 -39.40 -13.44 4.89
C ASN A 209 -40.52 -13.39 3.82
N HIS A 210 -40.19 -13.50 2.52
CA HIS A 210 -40.68 -14.58 1.63
C HIS A 210 -40.16 -14.44 0.17
N VAL A 211 -39.32 -15.41 -0.24
CA VAL A 211 -39.31 -16.23 -1.48
C VAL A 211 -39.46 -15.57 -2.87
N GLY A 212 -38.52 -15.92 -3.76
CA GLY A 212 -38.82 -16.16 -5.18
C GLY A 212 -37.70 -15.78 -6.15
N GLU A 213 -37.07 -16.78 -6.77
CA GLU A 213 -36.20 -16.69 -7.96
C GLU A 213 -36.85 -15.82 -9.08
N VAL A 214 -36.15 -15.25 -10.08
CA VAL A 214 -35.38 -15.93 -11.13
C VAL A 214 -34.53 -14.93 -11.95
N GLY A 215 -33.30 -15.33 -12.30
CA GLY A 215 -32.80 -15.29 -13.69
C GLY A 215 -32.34 -13.98 -14.33
N PHE A 216 -31.07 -13.63 -14.15
CA PHE A 216 -30.28 -12.86 -15.13
C PHE A 216 -29.93 -13.76 -16.33
N SER A 217 -30.22 -13.33 -17.57
CA SER A 217 -29.73 -13.96 -18.79
C SER A 217 -29.00 -12.95 -19.66
N LEU A 218 -27.70 -13.14 -19.81
CA LEU A 218 -26.85 -12.58 -20.84
C LEU A 218 -26.01 -13.74 -21.37
N GLN A 219 -26.23 -14.17 -22.62
CA GLN A 219 -25.16 -14.44 -23.59
C GLN A 219 -25.72 -14.99 -24.91
N SER A 220 -25.17 -14.42 -25.99
CA SER A 220 -25.46 -14.74 -27.39
C SER A 220 -24.61 -15.91 -27.92
N SER A 221 -25.07 -16.43 -29.06
CA SER A 221 -24.30 -17.01 -30.17
C SER A 221 -23.71 -18.42 -30.06
N LYS A 222 -24.40 -19.37 -30.72
CA LYS A 222 -23.83 -20.50 -31.51
C LYS A 222 -24.96 -20.99 -32.44
N LYS A 223 -24.90 -20.76 -33.76
CA LYS A 223 -24.20 -21.51 -34.83
C LYS A 223 -24.97 -22.76 -35.31
N LYS A 224 -25.03 -22.89 -36.65
CA LYS A 224 -25.57 -23.93 -37.55
C LYS A 224 -26.94 -23.55 -38.14
N GLU A 225 -27.16 -23.67 -39.45
CA GLU A 225 -26.58 -24.58 -40.46
C GLU A 225 -26.53 -23.92 -41.83
#